data_AF-A0A7Z0ME66-F1
#
_entry.id   AF-A0A7Z0ME66-F1
#
_cell.length_a   1.000
_cell.length_b   1.000
_cell.length_c   1.000
_cell.angle_alpha   90.00
_cell.angle_beta   90.00
_cell.angle_gamma   90.00
#
_symmetry.space_group_name_H-M   'P 1'
#
loop_
_entity.id
_entity.type
_entity.pdbx_description
1 polymer ?
#
loop_
_entity_poly.entity_id
_entity_poly.type
_entity_poly.pdbx_seq_one_letter_code
_entity_poly.pdbx_strand_id
1 'polypeptide(L)'
;MFSVRIQTGPISLATAQDQAHDRCGAEVRFVGKVRNDARGAALECLVLEHFPGVTESEIERIVGLARQRWSLQKAGVVHRVGRIHVGEDIVVVETASAHRRDAYEANVFIMDYLKTEAPFWKQECFADGRAHWVEARASDQRAAQRWRAEGQPGAGPVSASAHGRRIGALILAGGEGSRMGYLNKGLQPLHGRPLAQHVADGLRPHVDFLAISANRDLAAYESLGATVIADDPAFGVRGPLAGILSALGRFPPDLDAIMVAPCDAPLLPADLVPRLAAALFVPDGPPAVVAATAGHTHYSIFMCRPGMLISLIPRMREPSDFSLRGWLRACGCATLQFDDEQAFANVNDLPALQALRV
;
A
#
# COMPACT_ATOMS: atom_id res chain seq x y z
N MET A 1 -6.44 -8.72 22.48
CA MET A 1 -7.18 -9.32 21.34
C MET A 1 -7.21 -8.33 20.20
N PHE A 2 -6.80 -8.72 18.98
CA PHE A 2 -6.79 -7.82 17.81
C PHE A 2 -7.51 -8.51 16.66
N SER A 3 -8.46 -7.82 16.03
CA SER A 3 -9.32 -8.44 15.03
C SER A 3 -9.79 -7.47 13.96
N VAL A 4 -9.78 -7.92 12.72
CA VAL A 4 -10.39 -7.22 11.59
C VAL A 4 -11.43 -8.15 10.98
N ARG A 5 -12.61 -7.60 10.66
CA ARG A 5 -13.68 -8.34 9.98
C ARG A 5 -14.38 -7.46 8.97
N ILE A 6 -14.50 -7.95 7.75
CA ILE A 6 -15.36 -7.37 6.73
C ILE A 6 -16.52 -8.33 6.46
N GLN A 7 -17.74 -7.79 6.40
CA GLN A 7 -18.96 -8.61 6.27
C GLN A 7 -20.06 -7.87 5.50
N THR A 8 -21.04 -8.60 4.97
CA THR A 8 -22.22 -7.99 4.31
C THR A 8 -23.39 -7.79 5.27
N GLY A 9 -23.58 -8.72 6.20
CA GLY A 9 -24.66 -8.70 7.17
C GLY A 9 -24.52 -7.60 8.24
N PRO A 10 -25.61 -7.29 8.97
CA PRO A 10 -25.62 -6.31 10.05
C PRO A 10 -24.51 -6.54 11.09
N ILE A 11 -23.95 -5.45 11.62
CA ILE A 11 -22.95 -5.54 12.69
C ILE A 11 -23.69 -5.84 14.00
N SER A 12 -23.35 -6.95 14.65
CA SER A 12 -23.82 -7.21 16.00
C SER A 12 -23.04 -6.34 16.97
N LEU A 13 -23.73 -5.40 17.63
CA LEU A 13 -23.16 -4.59 18.71
C LEU A 13 -23.18 -5.31 20.06
N ALA A 14 -23.80 -6.50 20.11
CA ALA A 14 -23.73 -7.36 21.28
C ALA A 14 -22.25 -7.60 21.54
N THR A 15 -21.76 -7.02 22.63
CA THR A 15 -20.41 -7.21 23.12
C THR A 15 -20.11 -8.69 23.04
N ALA A 16 -19.09 -9.08 22.28
CA ALA A 16 -18.28 -10.20 22.71
C ALA A 16 -17.80 -9.78 24.11
N GLN A 17 -18.56 -10.17 25.13
CA GLN A 17 -18.14 -10.18 26.54
C GLN A 17 -17.04 -11.24 26.63
N ASP A 18 -15.94 -11.01 25.92
CA ASP A 18 -14.72 -11.76 26.14
C ASP A 18 -14.14 -11.21 27.43
N GLN A 19 -14.28 -12.06 28.45
CA GLN A 19 -13.68 -12.06 29.77
C GLN A 19 -12.91 -10.79 30.11
N ALA A 20 -13.50 -10.02 31.04
CA ALA A 20 -12.89 -8.91 31.75
C ALA A 20 -11.36 -9.05 31.80
N HIS A 21 -10.67 -8.31 30.93
CA HIS A 21 -9.26 -8.09 31.15
C HIS A 21 -9.19 -7.17 32.36
N ASP A 22 -8.89 -7.74 33.54
CA ASP A 22 -8.71 -7.04 34.83
C ASP A 22 -7.66 -5.89 34.78
N ARG A 23 -7.06 -5.65 33.63
CA ARG A 23 -6.05 -4.62 33.33
C ARG A 23 -6.54 -3.50 32.40
N CYS A 24 -7.76 -3.58 31.87
CA CYS A 24 -8.33 -2.53 31.03
C CYS A 24 -9.04 -1.49 31.91
N GLY A 25 -8.51 -0.26 31.94
CA GLY A 25 -9.14 0.86 32.65
C GLY A 25 -10.14 1.64 31.80
N ALA A 26 -10.16 1.39 30.48
CA ALA A 26 -11.12 2.00 29.55
C ALA A 26 -11.31 1.15 28.29
N GLU A 27 -12.56 1.11 27.82
CA GLU A 27 -12.94 0.62 26.50
C GLU A 27 -13.72 1.72 25.77
N VAL A 28 -13.36 1.95 24.50
CA VAL A 28 -14.00 2.95 23.63
C VAL A 28 -14.53 2.21 22.41
N ARG A 29 -15.79 2.47 22.07
CA ARG A 29 -16.45 1.98 20.87
C ARG A 29 -16.97 3.16 20.06
N PHE A 30 -16.55 3.23 18.81
CA PHE A 30 -17.13 4.10 17.79
C PHE A 30 -18.02 3.27 16.88
N VAL A 31 -19.22 3.79 16.59
CA VAL A 31 -20.15 3.21 15.63
C VAL A 31 -20.46 4.25 14.56
N GLY A 32 -20.02 3.98 13.33
CA GLY A 32 -20.40 4.75 12.16
C GLY A 32 -21.73 4.25 11.62
N LYS A 33 -22.61 5.18 11.26
CA LYS A 33 -23.90 4.92 10.62
C LYS A 33 -24.01 5.62 9.28
N VAL A 34 -24.76 5.06 8.36
CA VAL A 34 -25.12 5.74 7.11
C VAL A 34 -26.09 6.88 7.43
N ARG A 35 -25.71 8.11 7.08
CA ARG A 35 -26.54 9.31 7.31
C ARG A 35 -27.13 9.80 6.00
N ASN A 36 -28.29 10.45 6.09
CA ASN A 36 -28.90 11.16 4.97
C ASN A 36 -28.34 12.60 4.90
N ASP A 37 -27.11 12.73 4.38
CA ASP A 37 -26.42 14.03 4.26
C ASP A 37 -26.67 14.72 2.88
N ALA A 38 -27.58 14.19 2.06
CA ALA A 38 -27.77 14.62 0.68
C ALA A 38 -28.51 15.96 0.59
N ARG A 39 -27.84 16.98 0.05
CA ARG A 39 -28.43 18.30 -0.24
C ARG A 39 -29.28 18.23 -1.51
N GLY A 40 -30.47 17.63 -1.44
CA GLY A 40 -31.50 17.76 -2.49
C GLY A 40 -32.37 16.53 -2.73
N ALA A 41 -31.79 15.33 -2.83
CA ALA A 41 -32.53 14.07 -3.01
C ALA A 41 -32.26 13.12 -1.83
N ALA A 42 -33.29 12.39 -1.37
CA ALA A 42 -33.15 11.49 -0.24
C ALA A 42 -32.22 10.32 -0.60
N LEU A 43 -31.09 10.19 0.12
CA LEU A 43 -30.23 9.03 0.02
C LEU A 43 -31.01 7.80 0.53
N GLU A 44 -31.03 6.71 -0.24
CA GLU A 44 -31.69 5.46 0.16
C GLU A 44 -30.68 4.52 0.83
N CYS A 45 -29.52 4.35 0.20
CA CYS A 45 -28.47 3.46 0.67
C CYS A 45 -27.10 3.87 0.14
N LEU A 46 -26.07 3.28 0.75
CA LEU A 46 -24.74 3.21 0.20
C LEU A 46 -24.48 1.81 -0.32
N VAL A 47 -23.87 1.70 -1.49
CA VAL A 47 -23.23 0.46 -1.91
C VAL A 47 -21.75 0.61 -1.64
N LEU A 48 -21.26 -0.20 -0.71
CA LEU A 48 -19.83 -0.26 -0.40
C LEU A 48 -19.19 -1.46 -1.05
N GLU A 49 -18.14 -1.21 -1.81
CA GLU A 49 -17.29 -2.25 -2.37
C GLU A 49 -15.91 -2.16 -1.76
N HIS A 50 -15.20 -3.27 -1.82
CA HIS A 50 -13.87 -3.43 -1.25
C HIS A 50 -13.09 -4.42 -2.10
N PHE A 51 -11.80 -4.52 -1.87
CA PHE A 51 -10.95 -5.50 -2.52
C PHE A 51 -10.60 -6.56 -1.51
N PRO A 52 -11.21 -7.77 -1.62
CA PRO A 52 -10.97 -8.84 -0.67
C PRO A 52 -9.47 -9.11 -0.49
N GLY A 53 -9.04 -9.30 0.75
CA GLY A 53 -7.65 -9.49 1.13
C GLY A 53 -6.89 -8.17 1.26
N VAL A 54 -6.98 -7.27 0.28
CA VAL A 54 -6.29 -5.97 0.31
C VAL A 54 -6.88 -5.07 1.38
N THR A 55 -8.21 -4.94 1.42
CA THR A 55 -8.88 -4.08 2.40
C THR A 55 -8.65 -4.57 3.82
N GLU A 56 -8.76 -5.88 4.07
CA GLU A 56 -8.48 -6.48 5.38
C GLU A 56 -7.04 -6.22 5.83
N SER A 57 -6.06 -6.51 4.95
CA SER A 57 -4.63 -6.33 5.25
C SER A 57 -4.31 -4.87 5.60
N GLU A 58 -4.92 -3.93 4.89
CA GLU A 58 -4.71 -2.50 5.13
C GLU A 58 -5.35 -2.03 6.44
N ILE A 59 -6.50 -2.58 6.82
CA ILE A 59 -7.10 -2.31 8.14
C ILE A 59 -6.26 -2.92 9.25
N GLU A 60 -5.78 -4.16 9.08
CA GLU A 60 -4.89 -4.82 10.02
C GLU A 60 -3.61 -4.01 10.21
N ARG A 61 -3.11 -3.44 9.12
CA ARG A 61 -1.98 -2.52 9.13
C ARG A 61 -2.23 -1.28 9.99
N ILE A 62 -3.35 -0.60 9.77
CA ILE A 62 -3.76 0.58 10.55
C ILE A 62 -3.87 0.23 12.04
N VAL A 63 -4.45 -0.92 12.37
CA VAL A 63 -4.52 -1.43 13.76
C VAL A 63 -3.12 -1.71 14.30
N GLY A 64 -2.22 -2.28 13.51
CA GLY A 64 -0.81 -2.49 13.84
C GLY A 64 -0.10 -1.20 14.22
N LEU A 65 -0.25 -0.15 13.42
CA LEU A 65 0.31 1.18 13.69
C LEU A 65 -0.23 1.78 15.00
N ALA A 66 -1.53 1.64 15.26
CA ALA A 66 -2.12 2.10 16.51
C ALA A 66 -1.51 1.40 17.74
N ARG A 67 -1.25 0.09 17.64
CA ARG A 67 -0.62 -0.69 18.72
C ARG A 67 0.82 -0.30 19.00
N GLN A 68 1.54 0.20 18.00
CA GLN A 68 2.90 0.70 18.19
C GLN A 68 2.91 2.06 18.88
N ARG A 69 1.82 2.84 18.76
CA ARG A 69 1.72 4.20 19.31
C ARG A 69 1.06 4.26 20.69
N TRP A 70 0.15 3.34 21.00
CA TRP A 70 -0.58 3.31 22.28
C TRP A 70 -0.56 1.92 22.91
N SER A 71 -0.59 1.87 24.25
CA SER A 71 -0.57 0.60 25.01
C SER A 71 -1.95 -0.05 25.04
N LEU A 72 -2.36 -0.61 23.90
CA LEU A 72 -3.68 -1.24 23.71
C LEU A 72 -3.67 -2.70 24.14
N GLN A 73 -4.64 -3.12 24.96
CA GLN A 73 -4.91 -4.55 25.21
C GLN A 73 -5.86 -5.14 24.15
N LYS A 74 -6.72 -4.29 23.56
CA LYS A 74 -7.67 -4.68 22.50
C LYS A 74 -7.76 -3.60 21.44
N ALA A 75 -7.82 -4.00 20.18
CA ALA A 75 -8.31 -3.14 19.10
C ALA A 75 -9.01 -4.00 18.04
N GLY A 76 -10.19 -3.57 17.60
CA GLY A 76 -11.02 -4.32 16.67
C GLY A 76 -11.69 -3.39 15.65
N VAL A 77 -11.76 -3.84 14.40
CA VAL A 77 -12.51 -3.17 13.34
C VAL A 77 -13.46 -4.15 12.70
N VAL A 78 -14.76 -3.83 12.69
CA VAL A 78 -15.76 -4.52 11.90
C VAL A 78 -16.33 -3.54 10.89
N HIS A 79 -16.21 -3.84 9.60
CA HIS A 79 -16.72 -2.99 8.54
C HIS A 79 -17.73 -3.74 7.67
N ARG A 80 -18.84 -3.07 7.33
CA ARG A 80 -19.82 -3.61 6.39
C ARG A 80 -19.50 -3.23 4.94
N VAL A 81 -19.79 -4.16 4.04
CA VAL A 81 -19.74 -3.98 2.57
C VAL A 81 -21.05 -4.45 1.95
N GLY A 82 -21.26 -4.18 0.68
CA GLY A 82 -22.53 -4.37 -0.01
C GLY A 82 -23.48 -3.20 0.21
N ARG A 83 -24.78 -3.45 0.07
CA ARG A 83 -25.82 -2.42 0.19
C ARG A 83 -26.18 -2.18 1.65
N ILE A 84 -26.07 -0.92 2.09
CA ILE A 84 -26.23 -0.49 3.48
C ILE A 84 -27.19 0.69 3.51
N HIS A 85 -28.33 0.52 4.16
CA HIS A 85 -29.40 1.53 4.17
C HIS A 85 -29.12 2.67 5.15
N VAL A 86 -29.73 3.84 4.90
CA VAL A 86 -29.69 4.95 5.85
C VAL A 86 -30.14 4.49 7.24
N GLY A 87 -29.38 4.89 8.26
CA GLY A 87 -29.59 4.50 9.66
C GLY A 87 -28.88 3.22 10.09
N GLU A 88 -28.45 2.38 9.14
CA GLU A 88 -27.70 1.17 9.45
C GLU A 88 -26.25 1.44 9.83
N ASP A 89 -25.70 0.54 10.65
CA ASP A 89 -24.28 0.55 11.02
C ASP A 89 -23.43 0.17 9.81
N ILE A 90 -22.39 0.96 9.55
CA ILE A 90 -21.42 0.74 8.45
C ILE A 90 -20.06 0.29 8.97
N VAL A 91 -19.65 0.78 10.15
CA VAL A 91 -18.36 0.44 10.76
C VAL A 91 -18.44 0.50 12.27
N VAL A 92 -17.73 -0.41 12.94
CA VAL A 92 -17.48 -0.36 14.37
C VAL A 92 -15.97 -0.44 14.61
N VAL A 93 -15.45 0.49 15.40
CA VAL A 93 -14.06 0.48 15.88
C VAL A 93 -14.06 0.40 17.39
N GLU A 94 -13.40 -0.61 17.93
CA GLU A 94 -13.24 -0.84 19.36
C GLU A 94 -11.77 -0.75 19.75
N THR A 95 -11.50 -0.15 20.89
CA THR A 95 -10.16 -0.03 21.46
C THR A 95 -10.24 -0.10 22.98
N ALA A 96 -9.38 -0.89 23.62
CA ALA A 96 -9.27 -0.94 25.08
C ALA A 96 -7.81 -0.73 25.52
N SER A 97 -7.65 0.04 26.59
CA SER A 97 -6.36 0.46 27.15
C SER A 97 -6.43 0.48 28.68
N ALA A 98 -5.27 0.50 29.36
CA ALA A 98 -5.22 0.79 30.81
C ALA A 98 -5.61 2.25 31.11
N HIS A 99 -5.26 3.18 30.21
CA HIS A 99 -5.48 4.61 30.38
C HIS A 99 -6.44 5.15 29.33
N ARG A 100 -7.58 5.71 29.74
CA ARG A 100 -8.63 6.21 28.83
C ARG A 100 -8.15 7.03 27.62
N ARG A 101 -7.08 7.81 27.78
CA ARG A 101 -6.50 8.63 26.72
C ARG A 101 -6.03 7.77 25.54
N ASP A 102 -5.32 6.68 25.82
CA ASP A 102 -4.82 5.75 24.81
C ASP A 102 -5.96 5.10 24.02
N ALA A 103 -7.02 4.65 24.70
CA ALA A 103 -8.19 4.11 24.03
C ALA A 103 -8.86 5.15 23.13
N TYR A 104 -9.08 6.38 23.60
CA TYR A 104 -9.71 7.43 22.78
C TYR A 104 -8.84 7.81 21.57
N GLU A 105 -7.57 8.12 21.79
CA GLU A 105 -6.68 8.58 20.73
C GLU A 105 -6.45 7.48 19.68
N ALA A 106 -6.26 6.23 20.10
CA ALA A 106 -6.15 5.10 19.17
C ALA A 106 -7.43 4.89 18.35
N ASN A 107 -8.61 5.01 18.97
CA ASN A 107 -9.89 4.86 18.26
C ASN A 107 -10.03 5.90 17.15
N VAL A 108 -9.72 7.16 17.47
CA VAL A 108 -9.77 8.28 16.51
C VAL A 108 -8.71 8.10 15.43
N PHE A 109 -7.49 7.70 15.79
CA PHE A 109 -6.43 7.39 14.83
C PHE A 109 -6.87 6.34 13.81
N ILE A 110 -7.39 5.20 14.29
CA ILE A 110 -7.87 4.13 13.41
C ILE A 110 -8.96 4.68 12.49
N MET A 111 -9.93 5.42 13.01
CA MET A 111 -11.00 6.01 12.20
C MET A 111 -10.51 7.01 11.15
N ASP A 112 -9.52 7.84 11.47
CA ASP A 112 -8.97 8.81 10.52
C ASP A 112 -8.26 8.07 9.36
N TYR A 113 -7.45 7.06 9.67
CA TYR A 113 -6.78 6.24 8.66
C TYR A 113 -7.76 5.37 7.86
N LEU A 114 -8.81 4.81 8.48
CA LEU A 114 -9.84 4.05 7.75
C LEU A 114 -10.52 4.90 6.68
N LYS A 115 -10.71 6.20 6.92
CA LYS A 115 -11.36 7.09 5.95
C LYS A 115 -10.46 7.49 4.78
N THR A 116 -9.16 7.31 4.90
CA THR A 116 -8.18 7.75 3.87
C THR A 116 -7.42 6.62 3.22
N GLU A 117 -7.14 5.57 3.98
CA GLU A 117 -6.22 4.49 3.63
C GLU A 117 -6.94 3.13 3.58
N ALA A 118 -8.15 2.94 4.12
CA ALA A 118 -8.87 1.70 3.84
C ALA A 118 -9.52 1.76 2.44
N PRO A 119 -9.25 0.79 1.54
CA PRO A 119 -9.80 0.78 0.20
C PRO A 119 -11.28 0.36 0.22
N PHE A 120 -12.16 1.33 0.49
CA PHE A 120 -13.60 1.20 0.33
C PHE A 120 -14.09 2.15 -0.77
N TRP A 121 -14.85 1.62 -1.72
CA TRP A 121 -15.58 2.43 -2.70
C TRP A 121 -16.98 2.62 -2.21
N LYS A 122 -17.43 3.87 -2.21
CA LYS A 122 -18.75 4.24 -1.75
C LYS A 122 -19.54 4.79 -2.94
N GLN A 123 -20.61 4.10 -3.29
CA GLN A 123 -21.63 4.63 -4.18
C GLN A 123 -22.82 5.10 -3.33
N GLU A 124 -23.27 6.32 -3.56
CA GLU A 124 -24.52 6.84 -3.03
C GLU A 124 -25.66 6.51 -3.99
N CYS A 125 -26.69 5.82 -3.51
CA CYS A 125 -27.90 5.50 -4.26
C CYS A 125 -29.07 6.31 -3.69
N PHE A 126 -29.73 7.07 -4.56
CA PHE A 126 -30.83 7.98 -4.19
C PHE A 126 -32.19 7.36 -4.49
N ALA A 127 -33.21 7.77 -3.74
CA ALA A 127 -34.57 7.26 -3.89
C ALA A 127 -35.22 7.54 -5.27
N ASP A 128 -34.65 8.47 -6.04
CA ASP A 128 -35.07 8.78 -7.42
C ASP A 128 -34.40 7.89 -8.48
N GLY A 129 -33.64 6.88 -8.06
CA GLY A 129 -32.95 5.94 -8.93
C GLY A 129 -31.58 6.40 -9.42
N ARG A 130 -31.14 7.62 -9.07
CA ARG A 130 -29.77 8.07 -9.39
C ARG A 130 -28.75 7.37 -8.50
N ALA A 131 -27.54 7.18 -9.04
CA ALA A 131 -26.40 6.68 -8.31
C ALA A 131 -25.16 7.54 -8.59
N HIS A 132 -24.36 7.82 -7.56
CA HIS A 132 -23.16 8.65 -7.66
C HIS A 132 -22.00 8.04 -6.87
N TRP A 133 -20.84 7.91 -7.50
CA TRP A 133 -19.63 7.49 -6.81
C TRP A 133 -19.05 8.65 -6.01
N VAL A 134 -18.76 8.38 -4.74
CA VAL A 134 -18.23 9.39 -3.83
C VAL A 134 -16.71 9.40 -3.92
N GLU A 135 -16.15 10.56 -4.28
CA GLU A 135 -14.71 10.79 -4.24
C GLU A 135 -14.19 10.98 -2.81
N ALA A 136 -12.92 10.65 -2.60
CA ALA A 136 -12.23 10.88 -1.34
C ALA A 136 -12.20 12.38 -0.99
N ARG A 137 -12.48 12.74 0.27
CA ARG A 137 -12.54 14.13 0.70
C ARG A 137 -11.19 14.63 1.19
N ALA A 138 -10.79 15.84 0.78
CA ALA A 138 -9.57 16.49 1.25
C ALA A 138 -9.52 16.71 2.77
N SER A 139 -10.68 16.77 3.43
CA SER A 139 -10.77 16.84 4.90
C SER A 139 -10.26 15.59 5.59
N ASP A 140 -10.52 14.41 5.00
CA ASP A 140 -10.11 13.13 5.58
C ASP A 140 -8.58 13.01 5.48
N GLN A 141 -8.00 13.42 4.34
CA GLN A 141 -6.54 13.47 4.15
C GLN A 141 -5.84 14.35 5.20
N ARG A 142 -6.37 15.54 5.48
CA ARG A 142 -5.82 16.43 6.53
C ARG A 142 -5.89 15.80 7.92
N ALA A 143 -6.98 15.11 8.23
CA ALA A 143 -7.14 14.41 9.50
C ALA A 143 -6.09 13.28 9.67
N ALA A 144 -5.79 12.53 8.61
CA ALA A 144 -4.72 11.52 8.65
C ALA A 144 -3.31 12.15 8.74
N GLN A 145 -3.07 13.26 8.04
CA GLN A 145 -1.78 13.96 8.04
C GLN A 145 -1.36 14.48 9.42
N ARG A 146 -2.31 14.91 10.27
CA ARG A 146 -1.98 15.40 11.63
C ARG A 146 -1.20 14.36 12.44
N TRP A 147 -1.54 13.08 12.29
CA TRP A 147 -0.89 11.99 13.00
C TRP A 147 0.55 11.75 12.55
N ARG A 148 0.89 12.17 11.33
CA ARG A 148 2.24 12.11 10.77
C ARG A 148 3.11 13.29 11.21
N ALA A 149 2.51 14.45 11.43
CA ALA A 149 3.19 15.67 11.88
C ALA A 149 3.44 15.68 13.41
N GLU A 150 2.49 15.15 14.19
CA GLU A 150 2.57 15.09 15.65
C GLU A 150 3.44 13.91 16.14
N GLY A 151 4.72 13.86 15.79
CA GLY A 151 5.64 12.82 16.26
C GLY A 151 5.37 12.42 17.73
N GLN A 152 5.20 11.11 17.96
CA GLN A 152 4.76 10.44 19.20
C GLN A 152 4.94 11.26 20.50
N PRO A 153 3.86 11.65 21.20
CA PRO A 153 3.96 12.09 22.59
C PRO A 153 3.98 10.87 23.52
N GLY A 154 5.16 10.51 24.05
CA GLY A 154 5.25 9.76 25.30
C GLY A 154 5.94 8.38 25.33
N ALA A 155 6.62 7.94 24.27
CA ALA A 155 7.48 6.76 24.36
C ALA A 155 8.93 7.17 24.66
N GLY A 156 9.51 6.66 25.75
CA GLY A 156 10.95 6.78 26.02
C GLY A 156 11.79 6.21 24.88
N PRO A 157 13.10 6.52 24.82
CA PRO A 157 13.91 6.30 23.63
C PRO A 157 14.01 4.79 23.30
N VAL A 158 13.26 4.37 22.30
CA VAL A 158 13.53 3.13 21.58
C VAL A 158 14.71 3.43 20.67
N SER A 159 15.81 2.73 20.90
CA SER A 159 17.09 2.91 20.22
C SER A 159 16.92 2.97 18.70
N ALA A 160 17.08 4.16 18.15
CA ALA A 160 17.07 4.44 16.72
C ALA A 160 18.30 3.79 16.07
N SER A 161 18.08 2.87 15.13
CA SER A 161 19.01 2.72 14.01
C SER A 161 18.90 4.01 13.18
N ALA A 162 20.04 4.53 12.72
CA ALA A 162 20.23 5.92 12.29
C ALA A 162 19.39 6.41 11.08
N HIS A 163 18.37 5.68 10.61
CA HIS A 163 17.44 6.15 9.55
C HIS A 163 15.94 5.95 9.82
N GLY A 164 15.53 5.32 10.93
CA GLY A 164 14.16 5.39 11.50
C GLY A 164 12.93 5.06 10.62
N ARG A 165 13.09 4.68 9.35
CA ARG A 165 12.01 4.41 8.40
C ARG A 165 12.16 3.00 7.84
N ARG A 166 11.06 2.26 7.77
CA ARG A 166 11.05 0.90 7.19
C ARG A 166 10.68 0.95 5.72
N ILE A 167 11.49 0.34 4.87
CA ILE A 167 11.32 0.37 3.42
C ILE A 167 11.15 -1.06 2.91
N GLY A 168 10.08 -1.32 2.15
CA GLY A 168 9.93 -2.54 1.37
C GLY A 168 10.40 -2.36 -0.07
N ALA A 169 10.71 -3.45 -0.76
CA ALA A 169 10.99 -3.46 -2.18
C ALA A 169 10.11 -4.47 -2.93
N LEU A 170 9.70 -4.09 -4.13
CA LEU A 170 9.06 -4.95 -5.13
C LEU A 170 9.88 -4.96 -6.41
N ILE A 171 10.41 -6.12 -6.77
CA ILE A 171 11.01 -6.33 -8.09
C ILE A 171 9.93 -6.86 -9.03
N LEU A 172 9.68 -6.14 -10.12
CA LEU A 172 8.73 -6.53 -11.16
C LEU A 172 9.42 -7.49 -12.14
N ALA A 173 9.10 -8.78 -12.03
CA ALA A 173 9.56 -9.84 -12.91
C ALA A 173 8.49 -10.32 -13.90
N GLY A 174 7.42 -9.55 -14.06
CA GLY A 174 6.32 -9.80 -15.00
C GLY A 174 6.49 -9.11 -16.36
N GLY A 175 6.38 -9.89 -17.43
CA GLY A 175 6.35 -9.42 -18.82
C GLY A 175 6.42 -10.60 -19.79
N GLU A 176 5.70 -10.56 -20.91
CA GLU A 176 5.62 -11.71 -21.83
C GLU A 176 6.97 -12.10 -22.45
N GLY A 177 8.00 -11.26 -22.36
CA GLY A 177 9.30 -11.52 -22.97
C GLY A 177 9.21 -11.64 -24.49
N SER A 178 8.13 -11.14 -25.11
CA SER A 178 7.81 -11.34 -26.53
C SER A 178 8.91 -10.85 -27.47
N ARG A 179 9.69 -9.84 -27.06
CA ARG A 179 10.84 -9.31 -27.80
C ARG A 179 12.14 -10.10 -27.59
N MET A 180 12.19 -11.01 -26.61
CA MET A 180 13.29 -11.93 -26.31
C MET A 180 12.91 -13.40 -26.59
N GLY A 181 11.93 -13.64 -27.47
CA GLY A 181 11.49 -15.01 -27.78
C GLY A 181 10.84 -15.73 -26.60
N TYR A 182 10.08 -15.00 -25.76
CA TYR A 182 9.39 -15.50 -24.56
C TYR A 182 10.29 -15.92 -23.39
N LEU A 183 11.59 -15.61 -23.47
CA LEU A 183 12.52 -15.86 -22.37
C LEU A 183 12.21 -15.00 -21.14
N ASN A 184 12.39 -15.59 -19.96
CA ASN A 184 12.25 -14.90 -18.69
C ASN A 184 13.46 -13.97 -18.47
N LYS A 185 13.23 -12.65 -18.63
CA LYS A 185 14.27 -11.61 -18.55
C LYS A 185 15.02 -11.64 -17.22
N GLY A 186 14.30 -11.64 -16.10
CA GLY A 186 14.91 -11.58 -14.77
C GLY A 186 15.83 -12.76 -14.46
N LEU A 187 15.63 -13.90 -15.14
CA LEU A 187 16.46 -15.10 -14.98
C LEU A 187 17.62 -15.19 -15.97
N GLN A 188 17.78 -14.23 -16.89
CA GLN A 188 18.93 -14.24 -17.79
C GLN A 188 20.23 -14.02 -17.02
N PRO A 189 21.30 -14.77 -17.33
CA PRO A 189 22.54 -14.69 -16.60
C PRO A 189 23.39 -13.48 -17.03
N LEU A 190 23.71 -12.61 -16.08
CA LEU A 190 24.78 -11.62 -16.16
C LEU A 190 25.92 -12.07 -15.23
N HIS A 191 27.10 -12.34 -15.80
CA HIS A 191 28.25 -12.90 -15.06
C HIS A 191 27.90 -14.15 -14.23
N GLY A 192 27.10 -15.05 -14.81
CA GLY A 192 26.70 -16.32 -14.17
C GLY A 192 25.60 -16.18 -13.10
N ARG A 193 25.07 -14.99 -12.85
CA ARG A 193 23.97 -14.75 -11.89
C ARG A 193 22.75 -14.15 -12.58
N PRO A 194 21.50 -14.51 -12.19
CA PRO A 194 20.28 -13.91 -12.74
C PRO A 194 20.26 -12.38 -12.65
N LEU A 195 19.75 -11.68 -13.68
CA LEU A 195 19.55 -10.22 -13.63
C LEU A 195 18.78 -9.78 -12.38
N ALA A 196 17.70 -10.48 -12.03
CA ALA A 196 16.90 -10.20 -10.84
C ALA A 196 17.70 -10.37 -9.53
N GLN A 197 18.72 -11.24 -9.51
CA GLN A 197 19.62 -11.37 -8.36
C GLN A 197 20.46 -10.12 -8.18
N HIS A 198 20.99 -9.54 -9.25
CA HIS A 198 21.76 -8.29 -9.17
C HIS A 198 20.90 -7.14 -8.64
N VAL A 199 19.65 -7.03 -9.12
CA VAL A 199 18.68 -6.05 -8.60
C VAL A 199 18.39 -6.31 -7.12
N ALA A 200 18.13 -7.55 -6.73
CA ALA A 200 17.87 -7.91 -5.34
C ALA A 200 19.08 -7.59 -4.44
N ASP A 201 20.29 -7.94 -4.86
CA ASP A 201 21.53 -7.67 -4.14
C ASP A 201 21.78 -6.17 -3.96
N GLY A 202 21.48 -5.36 -4.99
CA GLY A 202 21.58 -3.90 -4.91
C GLY A 202 20.56 -3.26 -3.97
N LEU A 203 19.34 -3.81 -3.87
CA LEU A 203 18.29 -3.25 -3.01
C LEU A 203 18.37 -3.74 -1.56
N ARG A 204 18.77 -5.00 -1.33
CA ARG A 204 18.80 -5.66 0.00
C ARG A 204 19.44 -4.82 1.12
N PRO A 205 20.59 -4.14 0.93
CA PRO A 205 21.21 -3.36 2.00
C PRO A 205 20.39 -2.17 2.49
N HIS A 206 19.37 -1.76 1.72
CA HIS A 206 18.61 -0.53 1.94
C HIS A 206 17.13 -0.77 2.26
N VAL A 207 16.69 -2.03 2.35
CA VAL A 207 15.28 -2.39 2.55
C VAL A 207 15.11 -3.45 3.63
N ASP A 208 14.01 -3.36 4.36
CA ASP A 208 13.63 -4.29 5.44
C ASP A 208 12.90 -5.54 4.93
N PHE A 209 12.29 -5.44 3.75
CA PHE A 209 11.51 -6.49 3.14
C PHE A 209 11.68 -6.44 1.62
N LEU A 210 11.86 -7.58 0.97
CA LEU A 210 12.05 -7.66 -0.47
C LEU A 210 11.18 -8.78 -1.05
N ALA A 211 10.34 -8.39 -2.01
CA ALA A 211 9.48 -9.29 -2.75
C ALA A 211 9.73 -9.19 -4.27
N ILE A 212 9.38 -10.25 -4.98
CA ILE A 212 9.44 -10.35 -6.43
C ILE A 212 8.04 -10.66 -6.94
N SER A 213 7.49 -9.80 -7.80
CA SER A 213 6.24 -10.05 -8.52
C SER A 213 6.53 -10.89 -9.75
N ALA A 214 6.08 -12.15 -9.78
CA ALA A 214 6.32 -13.09 -10.87
C ALA A 214 5.15 -14.07 -11.04
N ASN A 215 4.83 -14.41 -12.30
CA ASN A 215 3.76 -15.36 -12.65
C ASN A 215 4.29 -16.68 -13.24
N ARG A 216 5.61 -16.79 -13.44
CA ARG A 216 6.29 -17.96 -14.02
C ARG A 216 7.61 -18.19 -13.30
N ASP A 217 8.14 -19.40 -13.38
CA ASP A 217 9.43 -19.79 -12.81
C ASP A 217 9.57 -19.46 -11.31
N LEU A 218 8.48 -19.63 -10.56
CA LEU A 218 8.37 -19.17 -9.17
C LEU A 218 9.48 -19.73 -8.28
N ALA A 219 9.76 -21.03 -8.37
CA ALA A 219 10.81 -21.69 -7.60
C ALA A 219 12.21 -21.10 -7.88
N ALA A 220 12.47 -20.67 -9.12
CA ALA A 220 13.73 -20.03 -9.46
C ALA A 220 13.85 -18.64 -8.81
N TYR A 221 12.76 -17.87 -8.77
CA TYR A 221 12.73 -16.58 -8.06
C TYR A 221 12.78 -16.74 -6.53
N GLU A 222 12.14 -17.76 -5.97
CA GLU A 222 12.21 -18.08 -4.53
C GLU A 222 13.64 -18.40 -4.11
N SER A 223 14.41 -19.08 -4.97
CA SER A 223 15.82 -19.40 -4.72
C SER A 223 16.72 -18.17 -4.59
N LEU A 224 16.26 -16.99 -5.04
CA LEU A 224 16.98 -15.73 -4.88
C LEU A 224 16.88 -15.16 -3.46
N GLY A 225 16.14 -15.82 -2.56
CA GLY A 225 15.98 -15.46 -1.15
C GLY A 225 14.99 -14.32 -0.92
N ALA A 226 13.96 -14.21 -1.78
CA ALA A 226 12.93 -13.18 -1.76
C ALA A 226 11.54 -13.80 -1.65
N THR A 227 10.57 -13.07 -1.09
CA THR A 227 9.17 -13.50 -1.15
C THR A 227 8.65 -13.36 -2.58
N VAL A 228 8.18 -14.45 -3.19
CA VAL A 228 7.59 -14.39 -4.53
C VAL A 228 6.07 -14.20 -4.42
N ILE A 229 5.55 -13.24 -5.18
CA ILE A 229 4.14 -12.87 -5.21
C ILE A 229 3.64 -13.02 -6.64
N ALA A 230 2.65 -13.89 -6.84
CA ALA A 230 1.93 -14.01 -8.10
C ALA A 230 0.82 -12.96 -8.19
N ASP A 231 0.45 -12.58 -9.40
CA ASP A 231 -0.68 -11.70 -9.63
C ASP A 231 -1.97 -12.35 -9.13
N ASP A 232 -2.80 -11.58 -8.44
CA ASP A 232 -4.13 -12.03 -8.04
C ASP A 232 -5.00 -12.16 -9.31
N PRO A 233 -5.60 -13.35 -9.58
CA PRO A 233 -6.50 -13.55 -10.70
C PRO A 233 -7.63 -12.52 -10.81
N ALA A 234 -8.04 -11.90 -9.68
CA ALA A 234 -9.05 -10.86 -9.65
C ALA A 234 -8.68 -9.60 -10.45
N PHE A 235 -7.38 -9.33 -10.66
CA PHE A 235 -6.91 -8.17 -11.42
C PHE A 235 -6.71 -8.44 -12.92
N GLY A 236 -6.62 -9.72 -13.30
CA GLY A 236 -6.32 -10.14 -14.68
C GLY A 236 -4.94 -9.68 -15.19
N VAL A 237 -4.63 -9.96 -16.46
CA VAL A 237 -3.36 -9.56 -17.07
C VAL A 237 -3.42 -8.09 -17.49
N ARG A 238 -3.15 -7.17 -16.57
CA ARG A 238 -3.20 -5.71 -16.79
C ARG A 238 -1.86 -5.01 -16.59
N GLY A 239 -0.79 -5.66 -17.05
CA GLY A 239 0.56 -5.11 -17.00
C GLY A 239 1.10 -4.93 -15.57
N PRO A 240 2.14 -4.10 -15.37
CA PRO A 240 2.86 -4.01 -14.10
C PRO A 240 2.01 -3.52 -12.91
N LEU A 241 0.90 -2.80 -13.16
CA LEU A 241 0.03 -2.33 -12.09
C LEU A 241 -0.70 -3.47 -11.37
N ALA A 242 -1.03 -4.56 -12.08
CA ALA A 242 -1.63 -5.74 -11.47
C ALA A 242 -0.68 -6.40 -10.46
N GLY A 243 0.61 -6.53 -10.83
CA GLY A 243 1.62 -7.09 -9.92
C GLY A 243 1.91 -6.22 -8.70
N ILE A 244 1.92 -4.89 -8.86
CA ILE A 244 2.04 -3.97 -7.72
C ILE A 244 0.84 -4.11 -6.79
N LEU A 245 -0.37 -4.13 -7.34
CA LEU A 245 -1.57 -4.19 -6.52
C LEU A 245 -1.71 -5.55 -5.80
N SER A 246 -1.34 -6.64 -6.46
CA SER A 246 -1.31 -7.99 -5.86
C SER A 246 -0.34 -8.08 -4.68
N ALA A 247 0.72 -7.27 -4.68
CA ALA A 247 1.69 -7.23 -3.59
C ALA A 247 1.23 -6.43 -2.36
N LEU A 248 0.24 -5.55 -2.49
CA LEU A 248 -0.16 -4.61 -1.43
C LEU A 248 -0.48 -5.31 -0.10
N GLY A 249 -1.29 -6.38 -0.13
CA GLY A 249 -1.67 -7.15 1.07
C GLY A 249 -0.58 -8.13 1.58
N ARG A 250 0.59 -8.16 0.94
CA ARG A 250 1.70 -9.05 1.32
C ARG A 250 2.88 -8.32 1.96
N PHE A 251 2.88 -6.99 1.88
CA PHE A 251 3.89 -6.18 2.55
C PHE A 251 3.67 -6.17 4.07
N PRO A 252 4.76 -6.08 4.86
CA PRO A 252 4.64 -5.77 6.27
C PRO A 252 3.83 -4.48 6.48
N PRO A 253 2.92 -4.46 7.48
CA PRO A 253 2.04 -3.33 7.71
C PRO A 253 2.79 -2.04 8.11
N ASP A 254 3.92 -2.16 8.76
CA ASP A 254 4.64 -1.03 9.35
C ASP A 254 5.70 -0.44 8.41
N LEU A 255 5.59 -0.67 7.09
CA LEU A 255 6.42 0.00 6.10
C LEU A 255 6.02 1.48 5.95
N ASP A 256 7.02 2.34 5.84
CA ASP A 256 6.86 3.77 5.52
C ASP A 256 6.88 4.04 4.01
N ALA A 257 7.58 3.20 3.24
CA ALA A 257 7.73 3.33 1.79
C ALA A 257 7.91 1.97 1.10
N ILE A 258 7.61 1.97 -0.20
CA ILE A 258 7.82 0.83 -1.10
C ILE A 258 8.67 1.32 -2.28
N MET A 259 9.83 0.69 -2.46
CA MET A 259 10.68 0.81 -3.63
C MET A 259 10.21 -0.18 -4.70
N VAL A 260 10.04 0.28 -5.94
CA VAL A 260 9.69 -0.57 -7.08
C VAL A 260 10.79 -0.46 -8.12
N ALA A 261 11.27 -1.61 -8.63
CA ALA A 261 12.28 -1.70 -9.67
C ALA A 261 11.95 -2.84 -10.65
N PRO A 262 12.37 -2.78 -11.92
CA PRO A 262 12.23 -3.90 -12.84
C PRO A 262 13.33 -4.93 -12.58
N CYS A 263 13.08 -6.19 -12.95
CA CYS A 263 14.07 -7.27 -12.82
C CYS A 263 15.26 -7.18 -13.80
N ASP A 264 15.20 -6.30 -14.80
CA ASP A 264 16.18 -6.20 -15.90
C ASP A 264 17.08 -4.96 -15.83
N ALA A 265 17.15 -4.27 -14.68
CA ALA A 265 18.06 -3.14 -14.43
C ALA A 265 19.18 -3.53 -13.44
N PRO A 266 20.18 -4.34 -13.82
CA PRO A 266 21.13 -4.94 -12.87
C PRO A 266 22.15 -3.96 -12.26
N LEU A 267 22.30 -2.75 -12.82
CA LEU A 267 23.33 -1.78 -12.45
C LEU A 267 22.83 -0.63 -11.57
N LEU A 268 21.66 -0.78 -10.92
CA LEU A 268 21.09 0.28 -10.10
C LEU A 268 22.12 0.80 -9.08
N PRO A 269 22.26 2.13 -8.94
CA PRO A 269 23.32 2.69 -8.12
C PRO A 269 23.01 2.47 -6.63
N ALA A 270 24.06 2.26 -5.82
CA ALA A 270 23.93 1.99 -4.39
C ALA A 270 23.28 3.14 -3.60
N ASP A 271 23.31 4.37 -4.13
CA ASP A 271 22.67 5.54 -3.53
C ASP A 271 21.21 5.73 -3.97
N LEU A 272 20.65 4.85 -4.82
CA LEU A 272 19.29 4.95 -5.35
C LEU A 272 18.23 5.05 -4.25
N VAL A 273 18.17 4.06 -3.37
CA VAL A 273 17.17 3.97 -2.31
C VAL A 273 17.34 5.12 -1.30
N PRO A 274 18.56 5.41 -0.77
CA PRO A 274 18.77 6.57 0.10
C PRO A 274 18.32 7.90 -0.51
N ARG A 275 18.61 8.15 -1.79
CA ARG A 275 18.27 9.43 -2.44
C ARG A 275 16.78 9.56 -2.73
N LEU A 276 16.12 8.48 -3.18
CA LEU A 276 14.66 8.49 -3.36
C LEU A 276 13.94 8.66 -2.02
N ALA A 277 14.41 8.00 -0.95
CA ALA A 277 13.85 8.16 0.39
C ALA A 277 13.99 9.60 0.90
N ALA A 278 15.17 10.21 0.73
CA ALA A 278 15.40 11.61 1.11
C ALA A 278 14.44 12.57 0.39
N ALA A 279 14.17 12.35 -0.90
CA ALA A 279 13.21 13.13 -1.68
C ALA A 279 11.74 12.85 -1.29
N LEU A 280 11.41 11.61 -0.90
CA LEU A 280 10.05 11.21 -0.54
C LEU A 280 9.64 11.80 0.82
N PHE A 281 10.54 11.76 1.81
CA PHE A 281 10.26 12.06 3.21
C PHE A 281 10.53 13.52 3.62
N VAL A 282 10.66 14.44 2.67
CA VAL A 282 10.62 15.88 2.98
C VAL A 282 9.24 16.28 3.56
N PRO A 283 9.16 17.34 4.38
CA PRO A 283 7.86 17.91 4.78
C PRO A 283 7.00 18.21 3.56
N ASP A 284 5.73 17.80 3.59
CA ASP A 284 4.80 17.87 2.46
C ASP A 284 5.32 17.23 1.16
N GLY A 285 6.16 16.20 1.30
CA GLY A 285 6.76 15.49 0.18
C GLY A 285 5.76 14.80 -0.76
N PRO A 286 6.16 14.56 -2.03
CA PRO A 286 5.30 14.04 -3.08
C PRO A 286 4.86 12.61 -2.76
N PRO A 287 3.71 12.11 -3.23
CA PRO A 287 3.24 10.76 -2.92
C PRO A 287 4.14 9.64 -3.48
N ALA A 288 4.89 9.95 -4.54
CA ALA A 288 5.95 9.11 -5.09
C ALA A 288 7.10 9.95 -5.67
N VAL A 289 8.28 9.35 -5.77
CA VAL A 289 9.47 9.89 -6.44
C VAL A 289 9.95 8.87 -7.47
N VAL A 290 10.09 9.31 -8.72
CA VAL A 290 10.52 8.48 -9.85
C VAL A 290 11.96 8.82 -10.21
N ALA A 291 12.80 7.80 -10.46
CA ALA A 291 14.15 8.04 -10.94
C ALA A 291 14.15 8.56 -12.39
N ALA A 292 15.05 9.50 -12.68
CA ALA A 292 15.26 10.05 -14.00
C ALA A 292 16.75 10.23 -14.26
N THR A 293 17.12 10.15 -15.54
CA THR A 293 18.45 10.49 -16.06
C THR A 293 18.27 11.58 -17.13
N ALA A 294 19.38 12.15 -17.63
CA ALA A 294 19.33 13.23 -18.62
C ALA A 294 18.45 12.90 -19.84
N GLY A 295 18.46 11.65 -20.31
CA GLY A 295 17.69 11.20 -21.48
C GLY A 295 16.30 10.64 -21.19
N HIS A 296 15.98 10.22 -19.95
CA HIS A 296 14.78 9.42 -19.71
C HIS A 296 14.24 9.50 -18.27
N THR A 297 12.91 9.42 -18.13
CA THR A 297 12.24 9.17 -16.84
C THR A 297 11.90 7.69 -16.71
N HIS A 298 12.41 7.02 -15.69
CA HIS A 298 12.30 5.58 -15.50
C HIS A 298 11.09 5.22 -14.65
N TYR A 299 9.88 5.23 -15.24
CA TYR A 299 8.62 4.98 -14.50
C TYR A 299 8.49 3.58 -13.85
N SER A 300 9.39 2.64 -14.15
CA SER A 300 9.49 1.35 -13.47
C SER A 300 10.44 1.36 -12.27
N ILE A 301 11.11 2.49 -12.01
CA ILE A 301 12.07 2.68 -10.91
C ILE A 301 11.59 3.88 -10.09
N PHE A 302 10.87 3.61 -9.00
CA PHE A 302 10.28 4.65 -8.18
C PHE A 302 10.12 4.19 -6.73
N MET A 303 9.98 5.17 -5.83
CA MET A 303 9.60 4.94 -4.44
C MET A 303 8.30 5.66 -4.14
N CYS A 304 7.36 5.00 -3.46
CA CYS A 304 6.09 5.59 -3.07
C CYS A 304 5.72 5.28 -1.63
N ARG A 305 4.76 6.02 -1.08
CA ARG A 305 4.13 5.66 0.20
C ARG A 305 3.16 4.49 -0.01
N PRO A 306 3.02 3.54 0.93
CA PRO A 306 2.13 2.39 0.78
C PRO A 306 0.69 2.79 0.44
N GLY A 307 0.16 3.83 1.10
CA GLY A 307 -1.19 4.32 0.86
C GLY A 307 -1.44 4.85 -0.57
N MET A 308 -0.39 5.16 -1.34
CA MET A 308 -0.55 5.52 -2.75
C MET A 308 -0.99 4.33 -3.60
N LEU A 309 -0.61 3.09 -3.25
CA LEU A 309 -0.96 1.91 -4.04
C LEU A 309 -2.46 1.65 -4.10
N ILE A 310 -3.22 2.12 -3.10
CA ILE A 310 -4.68 2.07 -3.08
C ILE A 310 -5.30 2.83 -4.27
N SER A 311 -4.63 3.87 -4.78
CA SER A 311 -5.10 4.62 -5.95
C SER A 311 -5.12 3.79 -7.25
N LEU A 312 -4.42 2.65 -7.30
CA LEU A 312 -4.47 1.73 -8.43
C LEU A 312 -5.83 1.07 -8.56
N ILE A 313 -6.51 0.90 -7.45
CA ILE A 313 -7.70 0.08 -7.38
C ILE A 313 -8.88 0.63 -8.21
N PRO A 314 -9.28 1.93 -8.11
CA PRO A 314 -10.30 2.46 -9.02
C PRO A 314 -9.85 2.36 -10.50
N ARG A 315 -8.55 2.58 -10.74
CA ARG A 315 -7.96 2.49 -12.08
C ARG A 315 -8.06 1.09 -12.68
N MET A 316 -8.03 0.04 -11.86
CA MET A 316 -8.22 -1.36 -12.29
C MET A 316 -9.67 -1.70 -12.66
N ARG A 317 -10.67 -0.88 -12.32
CA ARG A 317 -12.08 -1.23 -12.60
C ARG A 317 -12.58 -0.67 -13.92
N GLU A 318 -12.02 0.44 -14.36
CA GLU A 318 -12.38 1.08 -15.63
C GLU A 318 -11.38 0.73 -16.74
N PRO A 319 -11.80 0.69 -18.02
CA PRO A 319 -10.88 0.64 -19.15
C PRO A 319 -10.03 1.92 -19.15
N SER A 320 -8.85 1.86 -18.55
CA SER A 320 -7.97 3.00 -18.37
C SER A 320 -6.55 2.69 -18.88
N ASP A 321 -5.72 3.72 -18.94
CA ASP A 321 -4.29 3.52 -19.21
C ASP A 321 -3.64 2.75 -18.05
N PHE A 322 -3.33 1.47 -18.29
CA PHE A 322 -2.66 0.60 -17.30
C PHE A 322 -1.13 0.78 -17.27
N SER A 323 -0.59 1.87 -17.84
CA SER A 323 0.84 2.18 -17.75
C SER A 323 1.22 2.78 -16.40
N LEU A 324 2.41 2.42 -15.92
CA LEU A 324 3.04 3.05 -14.75
C LEU A 324 3.14 4.56 -14.92
N ARG A 325 3.49 5.02 -16.12
CA ARG A 325 3.61 6.44 -16.46
C ARG A 325 2.29 7.18 -16.24
N GLY A 326 1.18 6.68 -16.78
CA GLY A 326 -0.12 7.32 -16.67
C GLY A 326 -0.61 7.36 -15.23
N TRP A 327 -0.34 6.31 -14.45
CA TRP A 327 -0.70 6.25 -13.04
C TRP A 327 0.14 7.20 -12.18
N LEU A 328 1.48 7.11 -12.25
CA LEU A 328 2.39 7.94 -11.46
C LEU A 328 2.18 9.43 -11.72
N ARG A 329 1.94 9.83 -12.97
CA ARG A 329 1.61 11.22 -13.32
C ARG A 329 0.28 11.68 -12.74
N ALA A 330 -0.76 10.84 -12.81
CA ALA A 330 -2.08 11.17 -12.25
C ALA A 330 -2.03 11.36 -10.72
N CYS A 331 -1.12 10.66 -10.05
CA CYS A 331 -0.89 10.82 -8.62
C CYS A 331 0.01 12.02 -8.26
N GLY A 332 0.59 12.73 -9.22
CA GLY A 332 1.48 13.87 -8.94
C GLY A 332 2.86 13.47 -8.41
N CYS A 333 3.47 12.43 -8.97
CA CYS A 333 4.83 12.04 -8.60
C CYS A 333 5.87 13.14 -8.89
N ALA A 334 6.91 13.24 -8.06
CA ALA A 334 8.12 13.99 -8.38
C ALA A 334 9.11 13.14 -9.18
N THR A 335 10.09 13.78 -9.80
CA THR A 335 11.22 13.12 -10.45
C THR A 335 12.52 13.50 -9.76
N LEU A 336 13.44 12.54 -9.65
CA LEU A 336 14.77 12.74 -9.08
C LEU A 336 15.84 12.39 -10.11
N GLN A 337 16.73 13.34 -10.39
CA GLN A 337 17.77 13.19 -11.41
C GLN A 337 19.00 12.44 -10.88
N PHE A 338 19.51 11.53 -11.70
CA PHE A 338 20.76 10.81 -11.54
C PHE A 338 21.64 11.03 -12.78
N ASP A 339 22.94 11.22 -12.56
CA ASP A 339 23.87 11.61 -13.62
C ASP A 339 24.34 10.42 -14.47
N ASP A 340 24.39 9.22 -13.88
CA ASP A 340 24.82 8.01 -14.55
C ASP A 340 23.66 7.35 -15.30
N GLU A 341 23.63 7.51 -16.63
CA GLU A 341 22.60 6.89 -17.46
C GLU A 341 22.77 5.36 -17.61
N GLN A 342 24.00 4.85 -17.52
CA GLN A 342 24.28 3.42 -17.69
C GLN A 342 23.79 2.60 -16.49
N ALA A 343 23.84 3.19 -15.29
CA ALA A 343 23.30 2.57 -14.08
C ALA A 343 21.79 2.24 -14.15
N PHE A 344 21.04 2.91 -15.03
CA PHE A 344 19.60 2.72 -15.23
C PHE A 344 19.25 1.98 -16.53
N ALA A 345 20.23 1.40 -17.22
CA ALA A 345 20.00 0.68 -18.46
C ALA A 345 19.22 -0.63 -18.22
N ASN A 346 18.09 -0.79 -18.92
CA ASN A 346 17.33 -2.04 -18.93
C ASN A 346 17.88 -3.02 -19.97
N VAL A 347 18.05 -4.28 -19.57
CA VAL A 347 18.41 -5.38 -20.47
C VAL A 347 17.17 -5.87 -21.20
N ASN A 348 17.02 -5.40 -22.43
CA ASN A 348 15.86 -5.72 -23.26
C ASN A 348 16.07 -6.88 -24.24
N ASP A 349 17.32 -7.24 -24.52
CA ASP A 349 17.73 -8.30 -25.44
C ASP A 349 19.14 -8.83 -25.12
N LEU A 350 19.54 -9.92 -25.79
CA LEU A 350 20.86 -10.54 -25.60
C LEU A 350 22.03 -9.61 -25.99
N PRO A 351 21.97 -8.82 -27.09
CA PRO A 351 23.01 -7.84 -27.39
C PRO A 351 23.20 -6.80 -26.27
N ALA A 352 22.13 -6.26 -25.71
CA ALA A 352 22.20 -5.33 -24.58
C ALA A 352 22.83 -5.99 -23.35
N LEU A 353 22.48 -7.26 -23.07
CA LEU A 353 23.08 -8.04 -21.99
C LEU A 353 24.59 -8.22 -22.16
N GLN A 354 25.04 -8.51 -23.39
CA GLN A 354 26.46 -8.69 -23.71
C GLN A 354 27.25 -7.36 -23.73
N ALA A 355 26.56 -6.25 -23.98
CA ALA A 355 27.15 -4.91 -24.00
C ALA A 355 27.35 -4.31 -22.59
N LEU A 356 26.67 -4.85 -21.57
CA LEU A 356 26.89 -4.46 -20.17
C LEU A 356 28.31 -4.86 -19.74
N ARG A 357 29.18 -3.86 -19.64
CA ARG A 357 30.50 -3.97 -19.03
C ARG A 357 30.37 -3.46 -17.60
N VAL A 358 30.51 -4.35 -16.62
CA VAL A 358 30.68 -3.98 -15.20
C VAL A 358 32.11 -3.59 -14.93
#